data_AF-A0A959VA68-F1
#
_entry.id   AF-A0A959VA68-F1
#
_cell.length_a   1.000
_cell.length_b   1.000
_cell.length_c   1.000
_cell.angle_alpha   90.00
_cell.angle_beta   90.00
_cell.angle_gamma   90.00
#
_symmetry.space_group_name_H-M   'P 1'
#
loop_
_entity.id
_entity.type
_entity.pdbx_description
1 polymer ?
#
loop_
_entity_poly.entity_id
_entity_poly.type
_entity_poly.pdbx_seq_one_letter_code
_entity_poly.pdbx_strand_id
1 'polypeptide(L)'
;ISEQDDLLAMGCAVQNMHLTCAAYGLGGFWATGAILLGGAMHQFLQLGENERPMGLFFMGYPAVEWPKGYRKPLDQVVSWLDS
;
A
#
# COMPACT_ATOMS: atom_id res chain seq x y z
N ILE A 1 19.99 5.70 6.99
CA ILE A 1 18.75 5.46 6.23
C ILE A 1 17.87 6.67 6.45
N SER A 2 17.33 7.24 5.37
CA SER A 2 16.45 8.41 5.47
C SER A 2 15.00 7.97 5.75
N GLU A 3 14.17 8.85 6.30
CA GLU A 3 12.73 8.59 6.47
C GLU A 3 12.04 8.29 5.13
N GLN A 4 12.55 8.85 4.03
CA GLN A 4 12.06 8.57 2.68
C GLN A 4 12.41 7.14 2.24
N ASP A 5 13.60 6.65 2.56
CA ASP A 5 13.99 5.27 2.28
C ASP A 5 13.09 4.28 3.05
N ASP A 6 12.81 4.59 4.33
CA ASP A 6 11.91 3.78 5.16
C ASP A 6 10.48 3.76 4.61
N LEU A 7 9.99 4.90 4.12
CA LEU A 7 8.68 5.00 3.48
C LEU A 7 8.59 4.13 2.22
N LEU A 8 9.61 4.19 1.36
CA LEU A 8 9.67 3.39 0.13
C LEU A 8 9.79 1.90 0.44
N ALA A 9 10.61 1.53 1.42
CA ALA A 9 10.74 0.16 1.89
C ALA A 9 9.41 -0.39 2.41
N MET A 10 8.68 0.40 3.22
CA MET A 10 7.33 0.04 3.68
C MET A 10 6.35 -0.13 2.52
N GLY A 11 6.36 0.76 1.53
CA GLY A 11 5.51 0.63 0.34
C GLY A 11 5.79 -0.67 -0.44
N CYS A 12 7.06 -1.01 -0.62
CA CYS A 12 7.47 -2.28 -1.24
C CYS A 12 7.01 -3.49 -0.41
N ALA A 13 7.13 -3.42 0.92
CA ALA A 13 6.68 -4.49 1.81
C ALA A 13 5.16 -4.71 1.71
N VAL A 14 4.35 -3.65 1.72
CA VAL A 14 2.90 -3.73 1.55
C VAL A 14 2.52 -4.29 0.17
N GLN A 15 3.25 -3.92 -0.88
CA GLN A 15 3.04 -4.49 -2.21
C GLN A 15 3.35 -5.99 -2.25
N ASN A 16 4.39 -6.45 -1.55
CA ASN A 16 4.68 -7.88 -1.41
C ASN A 16 3.57 -8.63 -0.65
N MET A 17 2.96 -7.99 0.36
CA MET A 17 1.79 -8.55 1.05
C MET A 17 0.59 -8.69 0.10
N HIS A 18 0.34 -7.72 -0.79
CA HIS A 18 -0.68 -7.84 -1.82
C HIS A 18 -0.43 -9.02 -2.77
N LEU A 19 0.80 -9.21 -3.25
CA LEU A 19 1.17 -10.34 -4.11
C LEU A 19 0.96 -11.68 -3.40
N THR A 20 1.31 -11.73 -2.11
CA THR A 20 1.08 -12.91 -1.27
C THR A 20 -0.41 -13.20 -1.14
N CYS A 21 -1.23 -12.19 -0.83
CA CYS A 21 -2.69 -12.35 -0.78
C CYS A 21 -3.23 -12.93 -2.09
N ALA A 22 -2.83 -12.36 -3.24
CA ALA A 22 -3.27 -12.84 -4.54
C ALA A 22 -2.87 -14.32 -4.78
N ALA A 23 -1.67 -14.74 -4.37
CA ALA A 23 -1.22 -16.12 -4.49
C ALA A 23 -2.08 -17.11 -3.67
N TYR A 24 -2.67 -16.68 -2.56
CA TYR A 24 -3.57 -17.47 -1.72
C TYR A 24 -5.06 -17.24 -2.03
N GLY A 25 -5.40 -16.52 -3.11
CA GLY A 25 -6.78 -16.22 -3.50
C GLY A 25 -7.47 -15.19 -2.60
N LEU A 26 -6.70 -14.42 -1.83
CA LEU A 26 -7.18 -13.35 -0.96
C LEU A 26 -7.12 -12.00 -1.69
N GLY A 27 -8.11 -11.15 -1.45
CA GLY A 27 -8.04 -9.73 -1.76
C GLY A 27 -7.31 -8.98 -0.65
N GLY A 28 -6.54 -7.95 -1.02
CA GLY A 28 -5.93 -7.01 -0.09
C GLY A 28 -6.35 -5.58 -0.41
N PHE A 29 -6.58 -4.75 0.60
CA PHE A 29 -6.87 -3.33 0.46
C PHE A 29 -6.09 -2.53 1.48
N TRP A 30 -5.18 -1.68 1.00
CA TRP A 30 -4.41 -0.77 1.86
C TRP A 30 -5.10 0.60 1.93
N ALA A 31 -5.64 0.92 3.11
CA ALA A 31 -6.34 2.16 3.36
C ALA A 31 -5.42 3.19 4.02
N THR A 32 -5.27 4.35 3.37
CA THR A 32 -4.38 5.45 3.81
C THR A 32 -5.13 6.77 4.02
N GLY A 33 -6.44 6.70 4.28
CA GLY A 33 -7.27 7.89 4.52
C GLY A 33 -6.79 8.72 5.72
N ALA A 34 -7.04 10.03 5.71
CA ALA A 34 -6.50 10.98 6.68
C ALA A 34 -6.74 10.59 8.16
N ILE A 35 -7.89 10.00 8.49
CA ILE A 35 -8.21 9.53 9.84
C ILE A 35 -7.24 8.42 10.30
N LEU A 36 -6.85 7.53 9.37
CA LEU A 36 -5.96 6.40 9.64
C LEU A 36 -4.49 6.83 9.76
N LEU A 37 -4.16 8.06 9.37
CA LEU A 37 -2.81 8.61 9.47
C LEU A 37 -2.69 9.69 10.56
N GLY A 38 -3.79 10.02 11.22
CA GLY A 38 -3.88 11.11 12.20
C GLY A 38 -3.51 10.71 13.63
N GLY A 39 -3.45 11.70 14.53
CA GLY A 39 -3.08 11.52 15.93
C GLY A 39 -3.99 10.55 16.71
N ALA A 40 -5.28 10.48 16.38
CA ALA A 40 -6.19 9.52 16.99
C ALA A 40 -5.78 8.06 16.70
N MET A 41 -5.32 7.78 15.46
CA MET A 41 -4.82 6.44 15.11
C MET A 41 -3.46 6.17 15.76
N HIS A 42 -2.57 7.17 15.80
CA HIS A 42 -1.28 7.08 16.50
C HIS A 42 -1.47 6.69 17.98
N GLN A 43 -2.39 7.37 18.68
CA GLN A 43 -2.74 7.06 20.06
C GLN A 43 -3.41 5.69 20.20
N PHE A 44 -4.34 5.34 19.30
CA PHE A 44 -5.02 4.05 19.32
C PHE A 44 -4.05 2.88 19.18
N LEU A 45 -3.06 3.01 18.29
CA LEU A 45 -2.01 2.03 18.04
C LEU A 45 -0.87 2.08 19.08
N GLN A 46 -0.89 3.05 20.00
CA GLN A 46 0.12 3.26 21.05
C GLN A 46 1.54 3.41 20.48
N LEU A 47 1.65 4.14 19.38
CA LEU A 47 2.92 4.38 18.70
C LEU A 47 3.81 5.33 19.50
N GLY A 48 5.13 5.16 19.38
CA GLY A 48 6.12 6.05 19.98
C GLY A 48 6.16 7.43 19.31
N GLU A 49 6.85 8.40 19.93
CA GLU A 49 6.95 9.78 19.43
C GLU A 49 7.54 9.88 18.02
N ASN A 50 8.41 8.95 17.64
CA ASN A 50 9.08 8.91 16.34
C ASN A 50 8.45 7.89 15.36
N GLU A 51 7.33 7.28 15.74
CA GLU A 51 6.60 6.33 14.90
C GLU A 51 5.39 7.03 14.29
N ARG A 52 5.05 6.67 13.04
CA ARG A 52 3.87 7.19 12.38
C ARG A 52 2.99 6.05 11.86
N PRO A 53 1.65 6.18 11.96
CA PRO A 53 0.76 5.25 11.33
C PRO A 53 0.90 5.36 9.80
N MET A 54 0.95 4.20 9.12
CA MET A 54 1.15 4.09 7.67
C MET A 54 -0.12 3.62 6.94
N GLY A 55 -1.24 3.51 7.66
CA GLY A 55 -2.52 3.01 7.16
C GLY A 55 -2.87 1.63 7.71
N LEU A 56 -4.00 1.10 7.28
CA LEU A 56 -4.49 -0.24 7.65
C LEU A 56 -4.55 -1.13 6.41
N PHE A 57 -4.05 -2.36 6.57
CA PHE A 57 -4.10 -3.38 5.53
C PHE A 57 -5.22 -4.37 5.81
N PHE A 58 -6.29 -4.29 5.04
CA PHE A 58 -7.41 -5.23 5.11
C PHE A 58 -7.15 -6.40 4.16
N MET A 59 -7.44 -7.62 4.61
CA MET A 59 -7.34 -8.82 3.79
C MET A 59 -8.51 -9.77 4.03
N GLY A 60 -8.88 -10.54 3.00
CA GLY A 60 -9.94 -11.52 3.12
C GLY A 60 -10.29 -12.17 1.80
N TYR A 61 -11.20 -13.15 1.86
CA TYR A 61 -11.74 -13.77 0.65
C TYR A 61 -12.76 -12.84 0.00
N PRO A 62 -12.60 -12.52 -1.29
CA PRO A 62 -13.57 -11.67 -1.98
C PRO A 62 -14.91 -12.41 -2.11
N ALA A 63 -15.99 -11.76 -1.69
CA ALA A 63 -17.36 -12.26 -1.88
C ALA A 63 -17.89 -12.02 -3.30
N VAL A 64 -17.12 -11.32 -4.13
CA VAL A 64 -17.44 -10.94 -5.51
C VAL A 64 -16.38 -11.49 -6.45
N GLU A 65 -16.68 -11.52 -7.75
CA GLU A 65 -15.67 -11.82 -8.75
C GLU A 65 -14.51 -10.83 -8.71
N TRP A 66 -13.32 -11.31 -9.07
CA TRP A 66 -12.12 -10.49 -9.09
C TRP A 66 -12.27 -9.29 -10.03
N PRO A 67 -12.02 -8.06 -9.55
CA PRO A 67 -12.18 -6.87 -10.38
C PRO A 67 -11.12 -6.84 -11.49
N LYS A 68 -11.52 -6.43 -12.69
CA LYS A 68 -10.59 -6.16 -13.79
C LYS A 68 -9.93 -4.79 -13.56
N GLY A 69 -8.64 -4.80 -13.25
CA GLY A 69 -7.86 -3.57 -13.15
C GLY A 69 -7.62 -2.94 -14.53
N TYR A 70 -7.80 -1.62 -14.61
CA TYR A 70 -7.35 -0.84 -15.77
C TYR A 70 -5.92 -0.34 -15.53
N ARG A 71 -5.07 -0.38 -16.56
CA ARG A 71 -3.73 0.21 -16.58
C ARG A 71 -3.59 1.03 -17.86
N LYS A 72 -2.97 2.20 -17.75
CA LYS A 72 -2.67 3.02 -18.93
C LYS A 72 -1.64 2.30 -19.82
N PRO A 73 -1.73 2.45 -21.15
CA PRO A 73 -0.67 2.03 -22.07
C PRO A 73 0.70 2.61 -21.70
N LEU A 74 1.78 1.87 -21.99
CA LEU A 74 3.14 2.20 -21.56
C LEU A 74 3.67 3.51 -22.17
N ASP A 75 3.33 3.76 -23.43
CA ASP A 75 3.65 4.97 -24.19
C ASP A 75 3.03 6.25 -23.60
N GLN A 76 2.00 6.11 -22.75
CA GLN A 76 1.38 7.25 -22.04
C GLN A 76 2.04 7.58 -20.70
N VAL A 77 2.96 6.73 -20.22
CA VAL A 77 3.57 6.87 -18.87
C VAL A 77 5.09 6.77 -18.88
N VAL A 78 5.72 6.51 -20.03
CA VAL A 78 7.18 6.40 -20.17
C VAL A 78 7.70 7.29 -21.30
N SER A 79 8.81 7.96 -21.05
CA SER A 79 9.61 8.65 -22.07
C SER A 79 10.94 7.93 -22.25
N TRP A 80 11.27 7.56 -23.48
CA TRP A 80 12.54 6.92 -23.84
C TRP A 80 13.53 7.98 -24.34
N LEU A 81 14.80 7.84 -23.98
CA LEU A 81 15.88 8.62 -24.55
C LEU A 81 16.65 7.72 -25.51
N ASP A 82 16.60 8.05 -26.79
CA ASP A 82 17.42 7.40 -27.80
C ASP A 82 18.86 7.94 -27.72
N SER A 83 19.83 7.07 -27.98
CA SER A 83 21.28 7.38 -27.94
C SER A 83 21.73 8.24 -29.11
#